data_AF-A0A0G4Q5H5-F1
#
_entry.id   AF-A0A0G4Q5H5-F1
#
_cell.length_a   1.000
_cell.length_b   1.000
_cell.length_c   1.000
_cell.angle_alpha   90.00
_cell.angle_beta   90.00
_cell.angle_gamma   90.00
#
_symmetry.space_group_name_H-M   'P 1'
#
loop_
_entity.id
_entity.type
_entity.pdbx_description
1 polymer ?
#
loop_
_entity_poly.entity_id
_entity_poly.type
_entity_poly.pdbx_seq_one_letter_code
_entity_poly.pdbx_strand_id
1 'polypeptide(L)'
;MTFAWYGHLKYGNKPLIVVIILSWLIAFVEYCFAVPANRIGHNYYSAAELKTIQEVITLTIFAIFSVTYLGENFTLNHFIGFLLIGAGALFIFKGPF
;
A
#
# COMPACT_ATOMS: atom_id res chain seq x y z
N MET A 1 1.80 -4.77 -2.27
CA MET A 1 2.73 -4.77 -1.12
C MET A 1 2.09 -5.31 0.14
N THR A 2 0.80 -5.07 0.37
CA THR A 2 0.09 -5.44 1.62
C THR A 2 0.28 -6.89 2.06
N PHE A 3 0.13 -7.86 1.16
CA PHE A 3 0.32 -9.28 1.52
C PHE A 3 1.77 -9.62 1.85
N ALA A 4 2.73 -9.11 1.08
CA ALA A 4 4.15 -9.33 1.34
C ALA A 4 4.56 -8.77 2.72
N TRP A 5 3.99 -7.64 3.13
CA TRP A 5 4.38 -6.94 4.36
C TRP A 5 3.60 -7.38 5.60
N TYR A 6 2.31 -7.71 5.45
CA TYR A 6 1.41 -7.95 6.59
C TYR A 6 0.72 -9.32 6.56
N GLY A 7 0.71 -10.03 5.42
CA GLY A 7 0.07 -11.33 5.28
C GLY A 7 0.60 -12.36 6.27
N HIS A 8 1.90 -12.34 6.53
CA HIS A 8 2.52 -13.28 7.47
C HIS A 8 2.14 -13.04 8.93
N LEU A 9 1.55 -11.90 9.29
CA LEU A 9 1.13 -11.63 10.68
C LEU A 9 0.09 -12.64 11.17
N LYS A 10 -0.70 -13.22 10.26
CA LYS A 10 -1.60 -14.34 10.56
C LYS A 10 -0.88 -15.64 10.92
N TYR A 11 0.40 -15.74 10.60
CA TYR A 11 1.24 -16.93 10.77
C TYR A 11 2.45 -16.67 11.68
N GLY A 12 2.24 -15.98 12.80
CA GLY A 12 3.31 -15.55 13.72
C GLY A 12 4.20 -16.66 14.29
N ASN A 13 3.75 -17.92 14.27
CA ASN A 13 4.52 -19.07 14.77
C ASN A 13 5.41 -19.75 13.71
N LYS A 14 5.52 -19.20 12.50
CA LYS A 14 6.35 -19.77 11.42
C LYS A 14 7.79 -19.27 11.52
N PRO A 15 8.80 -20.06 11.11
CA PRO A 15 10.20 -19.63 11.10
C PRO A 15 10.39 -18.35 10.27
N LEU A 16 11.06 -17.36 10.84
CA LEU A 16 11.24 -16.03 10.22
C LEU A 16 11.88 -16.12 8.83
N ILE A 17 12.85 -17.01 8.64
CA ILE A 17 13.52 -17.20 7.34
C ILE A 17 12.54 -17.61 6.23
N VAL A 18 11.56 -18.47 6.55
CA VAL A 18 10.54 -18.93 5.60
C VAL A 18 9.60 -17.78 5.25
N VAL A 19 9.20 -17.00 6.26
CA VAL A 19 8.35 -15.82 6.07
C VAL A 19 9.03 -14.78 5.18
N ILE A 20 10.30 -14.45 5.44
CA ILE A 20 11.07 -13.49 4.63
C ILE A 20 11.14 -13.93 3.17
N ILE A 21 11.45 -15.20 2.91
CA ILE A 21 11.55 -15.73 1.53
C ILE A 21 10.18 -15.65 0.82
N LEU A 22 9.11 -16.07 1.47
CA LEU A 22 7.76 -16.02 0.87
C LEU A 22 7.31 -14.58 0.62
N SER A 23 7.53 -13.67 1.58
CA SER A 23 7.25 -12.24 1.43
C SER A 23 8.03 -11.64 0.26
N TRP A 24 9.29 -12.03 0.08
CA TRP A 24 10.11 -11.58 -1.04
C TRP A 24 9.58 -12.07 -2.39
N LEU A 25 9.16 -13.33 -2.49
CA LEU A 25 8.57 -13.88 -3.71
C LEU A 25 7.27 -13.16 -4.11
N ILE A 26 6.42 -12.82 -3.12
CA ILE A 26 5.20 -12.04 -3.37
C ILE A 26 5.58 -10.63 -3.85
N ALA A 27 6.49 -9.95 -3.13
CA ALA A 27 6.94 -8.61 -3.49
C ALA A 27 7.57 -8.56 -4.89
N PHE A 28 8.33 -9.59 -5.28
CA PHE A 28 8.92 -9.70 -6.61
C PHE A 28 7.85 -9.63 -7.72
N VAL A 29 6.77 -10.42 -7.60
CA VAL A 29 5.68 -10.41 -8.58
C VAL A 29 5.00 -9.04 -8.62
N GLU A 30 4.76 -8.43 -7.47
CA GLU A 30 4.18 -7.08 -7.41
C GLU A 30 5.07 -6.03 -8.07
N TYR A 31 6.40 -6.14 -7.93
CA TYR A 31 7.36 -5.26 -8.61
C TYR A 31 7.35 -5.43 -10.13
N CYS A 32 7.13 -6.64 -10.64
CA CYS A 32 6.99 -6.87 -12.09
C CYS A 32 5.86 -6.05 -12.71
N PHE A 33 4.82 -5.69 -11.94
CA PHE A 33 3.74 -4.80 -12.39
C PHE A 33 3.99 -3.33 -12.03
N ALA A 34 4.45 -3.07 -10.81
CA ALA A 34 4.64 -1.71 -10.31
C ALA A 34 5.70 -0.93 -11.09
N VAL A 35 6.81 -1.56 -11.47
CA VAL A 35 7.90 -0.88 -12.19
C VAL A 35 7.47 -0.43 -13.59
N PRO A 36 6.89 -1.29 -14.45
CA PRO A 36 6.35 -0.84 -15.74
C PRO A 36 5.25 0.19 -15.60
N ALA A 37 4.31 0.01 -14.66
CA ALA A 37 3.21 0.95 -14.44
C ALA A 37 3.71 2.35 -14.08
N ASN A 38 4.68 2.46 -13.17
CA ASN A 38 5.28 3.75 -12.81
C ASN A 38 6.05 4.36 -13.98
N ARG A 39 6.76 3.55 -14.78
CA ARG A 39 7.50 4.06 -15.94
C ARG A 39 6.56 4.61 -17.02
N ILE A 40 5.43 3.94 -17.26
CA ILE A 40 4.39 4.41 -18.20
C ILE A 40 3.69 5.65 -17.62
N GLY A 41 3.31 5.61 -16.35
CA GLY A 41 2.65 6.71 -15.67
C GLY A 41 3.49 7.98 -15.58
N HIS A 42 4.82 7.85 -15.52
CA HIS A 42 5.73 9.01 -15.44
C HIS A 42 5.75 9.87 -16.71
N ASN A 43 5.16 9.39 -17.81
CA ASN A 43 4.94 10.21 -19.00
C ASN A 43 3.79 11.21 -18.81
N TYR A 44 2.92 11.01 -17.83
CA TYR A 44 1.71 11.81 -17.58
C TYR A 44 1.72 12.51 -16.21
N TYR A 45 2.40 11.92 -15.22
CA TYR A 45 2.41 12.38 -13.84
C TYR A 45 3.84 12.58 -13.33
N SER A 46 4.02 13.57 -12.47
CA SER A 46 5.26 13.75 -11.70
C SER A 46 5.50 12.55 -10.76
N ALA A 47 6.75 12.39 -10.31
CA ALA A 47 7.09 11.35 -9.35
C ALA A 47 6.30 11.47 -8.03
N ALA A 48 6.00 12.70 -7.61
CA ALA A 48 5.19 12.98 -6.43
C ALA A 48 3.76 12.46 -6.62
N GLU A 49 3.11 12.81 -7.73
CA GLU A 49 1.74 12.37 -8.05
C GLU A 49 1.63 10.85 -8.17
N LEU A 50 2.59 10.19 -8.83
CA LEU A 50 2.64 8.72 -8.91
C LEU A 50 2.74 8.06 -7.54
N LYS A 51 3.61 8.60 -6.68
CA LYS A 51 3.74 8.10 -5.31
C LYS A 51 2.45 8.31 -4.52
N THR A 52 1.80 9.44 -4.68
CA THR A 52 0.52 9.75 -4.03
C THR A 52 -0.58 8.79 -4.46
N ILE A 53 -0.72 8.52 -5.77
CA ILE A 53 -1.66 7.50 -6.27
C ILE A 53 -1.40 6.17 -5.58
N GLN A 54 -0.12 5.77 -5.48
CA GLN A 54 0.23 4.52 -4.85
C GLN A 54 -0.10 4.48 -3.35
N GLU A 55 0.10 5.56 -2.61
CA GLU A 55 -0.27 5.63 -1.18
C GLU A 55 -1.78 5.54 -0.99
N VAL A 56 -2.57 6.25 -1.81
CA VAL A 56 -4.05 6.17 -1.75
C VAL A 56 -4.53 4.75 -2.02
N ILE A 57 -3.98 4.09 -3.06
CA ILE A 57 -4.30 2.69 -3.38
C ILE A 57 -3.87 1.77 -2.23
N THR A 58 -2.65 1.96 -1.71
CA THR A 58 -2.10 1.11 -0.65
C THR A 58 -2.93 1.21 0.63
N LEU A 59 -3.32 2.41 1.06
CA LEU A 59 -4.17 2.62 2.23
C LEU A 59 -5.56 2.02 2.04
N THR A 60 -6.15 2.18 0.86
CA THR A 60 -7.47 1.62 0.54
C THR A 60 -7.44 0.09 0.60
N ILE A 61 -6.45 -0.53 -0.06
CA ILE A 61 -6.27 -1.99 -0.04
C ILE A 61 -5.93 -2.47 1.37
N PHE A 62 -5.10 -1.73 2.11
CA PHE A 62 -4.75 -2.06 3.50
C PHE A 62 -5.97 -2.04 4.41
N ALA A 63 -6.86 -1.04 4.28
CA ALA A 63 -8.09 -0.98 5.07
C ALA A 63 -8.97 -2.22 4.83
N ILE A 64 -9.17 -2.61 3.57
CA ILE A 64 -9.93 -3.81 3.23
C ILE A 64 -9.21 -5.07 3.78
N PHE A 65 -7.90 -5.16 3.59
CA PHE A 65 -7.09 -6.28 4.04
C PHE A 65 -7.11 -6.45 5.57
N SER A 66 -6.99 -5.38 6.33
CA SER A 66 -6.96 -5.44 7.80
C SER A 66 -8.29 -5.99 8.35
N VAL A 67 -9.44 -5.56 7.80
CA VAL A 67 -10.76 -6.12 8.19
C VAL A 67 -10.94 -7.56 7.74
N THR A 68 -10.66 -7.85 6.46
CA THR A 68 -11.03 -9.14 5.87
C THR A 68 -10.04 -10.26 6.17
N TYR A 69 -8.75 -9.94 6.28
CA TYR A 69 -7.68 -10.92 6.43
C TYR A 69 -7.17 -11.05 7.87
N LEU A 70 -6.89 -9.91 8.52
CA LEU A 70 -6.40 -9.87 9.91
C LEU A 70 -7.54 -9.90 10.94
N GLY A 71 -8.76 -9.51 10.55
CA GLY A 71 -9.90 -9.44 11.46
C GLY A 71 -9.83 -8.26 12.43
N GLU A 72 -9.02 -7.25 12.11
CA GLU A 72 -8.86 -6.05 12.92
C GLU A 72 -9.98 -5.05 12.61
N ASN A 73 -10.58 -4.51 13.67
CA ASN A 73 -11.65 -3.51 13.53
C ASN A 73 -11.06 -2.11 13.33
N PHE A 74 -11.58 -1.38 12.36
CA PHE A 74 -11.27 0.05 12.21
C PHE A 74 -12.00 0.86 13.27
N THR A 75 -11.23 1.62 14.06
CA THR A 75 -11.78 2.65 14.92
C THR A 75 -12.11 3.89 14.10
N LEU A 76 -12.96 4.76 14.63
CA LEU A 76 -13.25 6.05 14.01
C LEU A 76 -11.96 6.89 13.84
N ASN A 77 -11.01 6.77 14.78
CA ASN A 77 -9.72 7.44 14.70
C ASN A 77 -8.88 6.93 13.52
N HIS A 78 -8.87 5.62 13.26
CA HIS A 78 -8.19 5.06 12.09
C HIS A 78 -8.80 5.59 10.79
N PHE A 79 -10.13 5.65 10.71
CA PHE A 79 -10.82 6.20 9.53
C PHE A 79 -10.49 7.68 9.31
N ILE A 80 -10.59 8.50 10.36
CA ILE A 80 -10.24 9.93 10.27
C ILE A 80 -8.77 10.11 9.88
N GLY A 81 -7.86 9.34 10.47
CA GLY A 81 -6.43 9.37 10.13
C GLY A 81 -6.19 9.05 8.65
N PHE A 82 -6.79 7.97 8.14
CA PHE A 82 -6.66 7.59 6.73
C PHE A 82 -7.29 8.61 5.79
N LEU A 83 -8.42 9.21 6.18
CA LEU A 83 -9.06 10.26 5.40
C LEU A 83 -8.19 11.52 5.32
N LEU A 84 -7.53 11.92 6.41
CA LEU A 84 -6.59 13.05 6.41
C LEU A 84 -5.35 12.77 5.55
N ILE A 85 -4.81 11.55 5.58
CA ILE A 85 -3.72 11.17 4.68
C ILE A 85 -4.18 11.23 3.22
N GLY A 86 -5.37 10.70 2.92
CA GLY A 86 -5.98 10.79 1.59
C GLY A 86 -6.26 12.23 1.14
N ALA A 87 -6.67 13.12 2.06
CA ALA A 87 -6.88 14.54 1.76
C ALA A 87 -5.59 15.24 1.32
N GLY A 88 -4.42 14.79 1.80
CA GLY A 88 -3.12 15.23 1.32
C GLY A 88 -2.93 15.05 -0.20
N ALA A 89 -3.57 14.04 -0.79
CA ALA A 89 -3.54 13.84 -2.23
C ALA A 89 -4.12 15.03 -3.01
N LEU A 90 -5.19 15.66 -2.49
CA LEU A 90 -5.79 16.82 -3.14
C LEU A 90 -4.79 17.96 -3.30
N PHE A 91 -3.93 18.19 -2.32
CA PHE A 91 -2.92 19.25 -2.39
C PHE A 91 -1.79 18.91 -3.37
N ILE A 92 -1.41 17.63 -3.46
CA ILE A 92 -0.36 17.19 -4.39
C ILE A 92 -0.83 17.32 -5.84
N PHE A 93 -2.09 16.99 -6.12
CA PHE A 93 -2.68 17.07 -7.46
C PHE A 93 -3.19 18.46 -7.86
N LYS A 94 -3.44 19.37 -6.90
CA LYS A 94 -3.93 20.72 -7.19
C LYS A 94 -2.86 21.65 -7.81
N GLY A 95 -1.60 21.22 -7.86
CA GLY A 95 -0.49 21.94 -8.49
C GLY A 95 0.23 22.88 -7.52
N PRO A 96 1.53 23.15 -7.78
CA PRO A 96 2.33 24.04 -6.93
C PRO A 96 1.76 25.46 -6.95
N PHE A 97 1.83 26.13 -5.79
CA PHE A 97 1.58 27.56 -5.67
C PHE A 97 2.61 28.39 -6.46
#